data_AF-A0A5E4I1U4-F1
#
_entry.id   AF-A0A5E4I1U4-F1
#
_cell.length_a   1.000
_cell.length_b   1.000
_cell.length_c   1.000
_cell.angle_alpha   90.00
_cell.angle_beta   90.00
_cell.angle_gamma   90.00
#
_symmetry.space_group_name_H-M   'P 1'
#
loop_
_entity.id
_entity.type
_entity.pdbx_description
1 polymer ?
#
loop_
_entity_poly.entity_id
_entity_poly.type
_entity_poly.pdbx_seq_one_letter_code
_entity_poly.pdbx_strand_id
1 'polypeptide(L)'
;MKIVYTAPTSSKAKLTAILEADPYAHPSFSRNGYKVKDGAALGEDKANVYLYISCNEEFVKMADEKLKDVAAKAPADVTARVVKKIEDEENSAEAGFGAIFG
;
A
#
# COMPACT_ATOMS: atom_id res chain seq x y z
N MET A 1 2.99 7.95 -9.63
CA MET A 1 4.17 7.51 -8.85
C MET A 1 3.75 6.47 -7.83
N LYS A 2 4.70 5.68 -7.34
CA LYS A 2 4.43 4.61 -6.37
C LYS A 2 5.13 4.94 -5.07
N ILE A 3 4.39 4.90 -3.98
CA ILE A 3 4.91 5.16 -2.64
C ILE A 3 4.52 4.03 -1.70
N VAL A 4 5.41 3.75 -0.74
CA VAL A 4 5.18 2.75 0.28
C VAL A 4 5.33 3.39 1.66
N TYR A 5 4.35 3.16 2.52
CA TYR A 5 4.41 3.50 3.93
C TYR A 5 4.56 2.21 4.75
N THR A 6 5.25 2.33 5.88
CA THR A 6 5.42 1.27 6.87
C THR A 6 4.73 1.69 8.17
N ALA A 7 3.99 0.78 8.78
CA ALA A 7 3.36 0.96 10.07
C ALA A 7 3.51 -0.34 10.89
N PRO A 8 3.54 -0.27 12.23
CA PRO A 8 3.50 -1.46 13.06
C PRO A 8 2.24 -2.27 12.80
N THR A 9 2.32 -3.61 12.84
CA THR A 9 1.16 -4.50 12.68
C THR A 9 0.07 -4.21 13.73
N SER A 10 0.45 -3.78 14.93
CA SER A 10 -0.48 -3.33 15.98
C SER A 10 -1.30 -2.09 15.58
N SER A 11 -0.77 -1.25 14.69
CA SER A 11 -1.42 -0.04 14.18
C SER A 11 -2.25 -0.30 12.92
N LYS A 12 -2.24 -1.52 12.37
CA LYS A 12 -2.97 -1.90 11.14
C LYS A 12 -4.44 -1.53 11.19
N ALA A 13 -5.12 -1.79 12.32
CA ALA A 13 -6.55 -1.45 12.47
C ALA A 13 -6.80 0.07 12.37
N LYS A 14 -5.94 0.88 12.98
CA LYS A 14 -6.01 2.35 12.89
C LYS A 14 -5.70 2.84 11.48
N LEU A 15 -4.70 2.23 10.83
CA LEU A 15 -4.34 2.53 9.45
C LEU A 15 -5.52 2.27 8.52
N THR A 16 -6.13 1.09 8.59
CA THR A 16 -7.31 0.74 7.79
C THR A 16 -8.47 1.71 8.05
N ALA A 17 -8.72 2.06 9.31
CA ALA A 17 -9.75 3.04 9.64
C ALA A 17 -9.50 4.41 8.98
N ILE A 18 -8.25 4.88 8.87
CA ILE A 18 -7.91 6.13 8.16
C ILE A 18 -8.14 6.00 6.65
N LEU A 19 -7.74 4.86 6.07
CA LEU A 19 -7.89 4.61 4.63
C LEU A 19 -9.36 4.52 4.21
N GLU A 20 -10.21 4.01 5.12
CA GLU A 20 -11.65 3.81 4.91
C GLU A 20 -12.51 4.93 5.51
N ALA A 21 -11.93 5.90 6.22
CA ALA A 21 -12.69 6.94 6.93
C ALA A 21 -13.51 7.83 6.00
N ASP A 22 -12.99 8.13 4.81
CA ASP A 22 -13.65 9.03 3.86
C ASP A 22 -13.50 8.56 2.41
N PRO A 23 -14.23 7.50 2.00
CA PRO A 23 -14.09 6.90 0.67
C PRO A 23 -14.63 7.82 -0.44
N TYR A 24 -15.44 8.83 -0.10
CA TYR A 24 -16.09 9.74 -1.05
C TYR A 24 -15.38 11.11 -1.19
N ALA A 25 -14.38 11.39 -0.34
CA ALA A 25 -13.55 12.58 -0.47
C ALA A 25 -12.85 12.69 -1.84
N HIS A 26 -12.62 13.92 -2.28
CA HIS A 26 -11.77 14.24 -3.42
C HIS A 26 -10.52 14.96 -2.91
N PRO A 27 -9.38 14.26 -2.74
CA PRO A 27 -9.09 12.87 -3.11
C PRO A 27 -9.28 11.84 -1.96
N SER A 28 -9.59 10.58 -2.27
CA SER A 28 -9.71 9.47 -1.31
C SER A 28 -8.79 8.29 -1.61
N PHE A 29 -8.38 7.56 -0.56
CA PHE A 29 -7.54 6.36 -0.70
C PHE A 29 -8.25 5.27 -1.51
N SER A 30 -9.54 5.03 -1.24
CA SER A 30 -10.34 4.02 -1.95
C SER A 30 -10.44 4.29 -3.44
N ARG A 31 -10.50 5.56 -3.88
CA ARG A 31 -10.58 5.92 -5.30
C ARG A 31 -9.25 5.81 -6.05
N ASN A 32 -8.14 6.12 -5.38
CA ASN A 32 -6.82 5.97 -5.99
C ASN A 32 -6.35 4.51 -6.03
N GLY A 33 -6.89 3.66 -5.16
CA GLY A 33 -6.45 2.29 -5.02
C GLY A 33 -5.21 2.22 -4.12
N TYR A 34 -5.33 1.44 -3.06
CA TYR A 34 -4.24 1.15 -2.14
C TYR A 34 -4.15 -0.35 -1.89
N LYS A 35 -2.98 -0.81 -1.46
CA LYS A 35 -2.77 -2.20 -1.05
C LYS A 35 -2.08 -2.23 0.30
N VAL A 36 -2.72 -2.88 1.26
CA VAL A 36 -2.11 -3.19 2.54
C VAL A 36 -1.62 -4.63 2.50
N LYS A 37 -0.33 -4.83 2.79
CA LYS A 37 0.30 -6.15 2.80
C LYS A 37 1.08 -6.31 4.11
N ASP A 38 0.96 -7.46 4.73
CA ASP A 38 1.75 -7.79 5.91
C ASP A 38 3.21 -8.03 5.50
N GLY A 39 4.17 -7.57 6.31
CA GLY A 39 5.59 -7.77 6.00
C GLY A 39 5.96 -9.24 5.84
N ALA A 40 5.30 -10.13 6.58
CA ALA A 40 5.44 -11.58 6.40
C ALA A 40 5.13 -12.06 4.97
N ALA A 41 4.08 -11.53 4.33
CA ALA A 41 3.71 -11.87 2.96
C ALA A 41 4.69 -11.28 1.94
N LEU A 42 5.25 -10.11 2.26
CA LEU A 42 6.24 -9.43 1.42
C LEU A 42 7.68 -9.87 1.71
N GLY A 43 7.92 -10.85 2.59
CA GLY A 43 9.29 -11.20 3.02
C GLY A 43 10.09 -10.03 3.60
N GLU A 44 9.40 -9.02 4.12
CA GLU A 44 9.96 -7.88 4.84
C GLU A 44 9.71 -8.07 6.35
N ASP A 45 9.87 -7.01 7.15
CA ASP A 45 9.72 -7.08 8.60
C ASP A 45 8.31 -7.51 9.02
N LYS A 46 8.20 -8.67 9.67
CA LYS A 46 6.93 -9.27 10.12
C LYS A 46 6.22 -8.44 11.19
N ALA A 47 6.93 -7.57 11.90
CA ALA A 47 6.35 -6.66 12.88
C ALA A 47 5.65 -5.46 12.22
N ASN A 48 5.80 -5.30 10.90
CA ASN A 48 5.29 -4.18 10.15
C ASN A 48 4.31 -4.60 9.06
N VAL A 49 3.44 -3.66 8.71
CA VAL A 49 2.55 -3.69 7.55
C VAL A 49 2.99 -2.61 6.58
N TYR A 50 2.81 -2.90 5.30
CA TYR A 50 3.22 -2.05 4.20
C TYR A 50 1.99 -1.60 3.43
N LEU A 51 1.85 -0.29 3.30
CA LEU A 51 0.82 0.35 2.52
C LEU A 51 1.43 0.85 1.23
N TYR A 52 1.08 0.18 0.13
CA TYR A 52 1.42 0.61 -1.22
C TYR A 52 0.30 1.48 -1.79
N ILE A 53 0.68 2.61 -2.38
CA ILE A 53 -0.25 3.52 -3.05
C ILE A 53 0.36 3.94 -4.39
N SER A 54 -0.43 3.77 -5.46
CA SER A 54 -0.13 4.37 -6.76
C SER A 54 -0.92 5.67 -6.88
N CYS A 55 -0.23 6.82 -6.86
CA CYS A 55 -0.88 8.12 -6.81
C CYS A 55 -0.03 9.24 -7.44
N ASN A 56 -0.55 10.46 -7.49
CA ASN A 56 0.17 11.66 -7.92
C ASN A 56 0.84 12.39 -6.73
N GLU A 57 1.68 13.38 -7.01
CA GLU A 57 2.40 14.15 -5.97
C GLU A 57 1.47 14.86 -4.98
N GLU A 58 0.34 15.36 -5.45
CA GLU A 58 -0.65 16.03 -4.61
C GLU A 58 -1.25 15.07 -3.57
N PHE A 59 -1.53 13.84 -3.98
CA PHE A 59 -2.02 12.81 -3.07
C PHE A 59 -0.97 12.37 -2.05
N VAL A 60 0.30 12.35 -2.42
CA VAL A 60 1.39 12.03 -1.48
C VAL A 60 1.37 13.01 -0.30
N LYS A 61 1.18 14.31 -0.55
CA LYS A 61 1.10 15.32 0.52
C LYS A 61 -0.09 15.08 1.45
N MET A 62 -1.25 14.75 0.89
CA MET A 62 -2.44 14.42 1.68
C MET A 62 -2.21 13.14 2.50
N ALA A 63 -1.63 12.11 1.89
CA ALA A 63 -1.32 10.85 2.56
C ALA A 63 -0.31 11.05 3.69
N ASP A 64 0.74 11.84 3.48
CA ASP A 64 1.71 12.20 4.52
C ASP A 64 1.02 12.83 5.74
N GLU A 65 0.12 13.80 5.51
CA GLU A 65 -0.57 14.47 6.59
C GLU A 65 -1.54 13.55 7.35
N LYS A 66 -2.29 12.70 6.63
CA LYS A 66 -3.25 11.77 7.22
C LYS A 66 -2.59 10.61 7.95
N LEU A 67 -1.43 10.17 7.48
CA LEU A 67 -0.74 8.99 7.98
C LEU A 67 0.35 9.29 9.00
N LYS A 68 0.76 10.56 9.19
CA LYS A 68 1.88 10.97 10.06
C LYS A 68 1.89 10.33 11.46
N ASP A 69 0.71 10.08 12.04
CA ASP A 69 0.56 9.56 13.41
C ASP A 69 0.51 8.02 13.47
N VAL A 70 0.47 7.34 12.33
CA VAL A 70 0.20 5.89 12.24
C VAL A 70 1.19 5.15 11.35
N ALA A 71 1.72 5.79 10.31
CA ALA A 71 2.66 5.21 9.36
C ALA A 71 3.76 6.22 8.97
N ALA A 72 4.93 5.70 8.60
CA ALA A 72 6.05 6.48 8.08
C ALA A 72 6.37 6.06 6.65
N LYS A 73 6.96 6.95 5.84
CA LYS A 73 7.46 6.54 4.52
C LYS A 73 8.53 5.47 4.67
N ALA A 74 8.40 4.40 3.91
CA ALA A 74 9.42 3.38 3.84
C ALA A 74 10.68 3.93 3.14
N PRO A 75 11.88 3.44 3.51
CA PRO A 75 13.10 3.71 2.77
C PRO A 75 12.98 3.37 1.28
N ALA A 76 13.80 3.99 0.44
CA ALA A 76 13.74 3.79 -1.02
C ALA A 76 14.02 2.33 -1.43
N ASP A 77 14.92 1.64 -0.73
CA ASP A 77 15.24 0.23 -0.99
C ASP A 77 14.05 -0.68 -0.64
N VAL A 78 13.39 -0.45 0.50
CA VAL A 78 12.19 -1.19 0.93
C VAL A 78 11.05 -0.92 -0.03
N THR A 79 10.86 0.34 -0.41
CA THR A 79 9.83 0.76 -1.38
C THR A 79 10.00 -0.01 -2.68
N ALA A 80 11.20 -0.04 -3.25
CA ALA A 80 11.45 -0.75 -4.51
C ALA A 80 11.15 -2.26 -4.41
N ARG A 81 11.53 -2.91 -3.31
CA ARG A 81 11.25 -4.34 -3.08
C ARG A 81 9.76 -4.63 -2.95
N VAL A 82 9.04 -3.83 -2.15
CA VAL A 82 7.60 -3.98 -1.94
C VAL A 82 6.83 -3.73 -3.23
N VAL A 83 7.15 -2.65 -3.94
CA VAL A 83 6.55 -2.33 -5.25
C VAL A 83 6.73 -3.49 -6.22
N LYS A 84 7.96 -3.99 -6.37
CA LYS A 84 8.24 -5.12 -7.27
C LYS A 84 7.42 -6.36 -6.91
N LYS A 85 7.33 -6.73 -5.63
CA LYS A 85 6.55 -7.89 -5.20
C LYS A 85 5.07 -7.73 -5.51
N ILE A 86 4.51 -6.55 -5.28
CA ILE A 86 3.10 -6.27 -5.57
C ILE A 86 2.82 -6.37 -7.07
N GLU A 87 3.72 -5.86 -7.91
CA GLU A 87 3.58 -5.97 -9.37
C GLU A 87 3.77 -7.40 -9.87
N ASP A 88 4.73 -8.15 -9.31
CA ASP A 88 4.93 -9.57 -9.63
C ASP A 88 3.68 -10.39 -9.26
N GLU A 89 3.02 -10.08 -8.13
CA GLU A 89 1.74 -10.70 -7.72
C GLU A 89 0.61 -10.37 -8.70
N GLU A 90 0.49 -9.12 -9.15
CA GLU A 90 -0.53 -8.71 -10.14
C GLU A 90 -0.32 -9.39 -11.49
N ASN A 91 0.90 -9.35 -12.01
CA ASN A 91 1.24 -9.97 -13.29
C ASN A 91 1.00 -11.49 -13.25
N SER A 92 1.32 -12.15 -12.13
CA SER A 92 1.10 -13.59 -11.96
C SER A 92 -0.39 -13.94 -11.88
N ALA A 93 -1.20 -13.08 -11.24
CA ALA A 93 -2.65 -13.27 -11.19
C ALA A 93 -3.30 -13.14 -12.58
N GLU A 94 -2.84 -12.17 -13.39
CA GLU A 94 -3.31 -11.98 -14.77
C GLU A 94 -2.91 -13.16 -15.68
N ALA A 95 -1.67 -13.63 -15.59
CA ALA A 95 -1.19 -14.78 -16.34
C ALA A 95 -1.92 -16.09 -15.98
N GLY A 96 -2.24 -16.28 -14.69
CA GLY A 96 -2.97 -17.45 -14.20
C GLY A 96 -4.43 -17.50 -14.66
N PHE A 97 -5.11 -16.35 -14.74
CA PHE A 97 -6.47 -16.29 -15.29
C PHE A 97 -6.49 -16.51 -16.82
N GLY A 98 -5.53 -15.94 -17.55
CA GLY A 98 -5.42 -16.14 -19.00
C GLY A 98 -5.14 -17.59 -19.40
N ALA A 99 -4.43 -18.35 -18.57
CA ALA A 99 -4.13 -19.76 -18.84
C ALA A 99 -5.26 -20.74 -18.49
N ILE A 100 -6.23 -20.32 -17.66
CA ILE A 100 -7.38 -21.15 -17.25
C ILE A 100 -8.60 -20.90 -18.15
N PHE A 101 -8.72 -19.69 -18.71
CA PHE A 101 -9.82 -19.28 -19.58
C PHE A 101 -9.43 -19.12 -21.06
N GLY A 102 -8.20 -19.52 -21.43
CA GLY A 102 -7.67 -19.51 -22.79
C GLY A 102 -7.66 -20.88 -23.45
#